data_AF-K1TIP1-F1
#
_entry.id   AF-K1TIP1-F1
#
_cell.length_a   1.000
_cell.length_b   1.000
_cell.length_c   1.000
_cell.angle_alpha   90.00
_cell.angle_beta   90.00
_cell.angle_gamma   90.00
#
_symmetry.space_group_name_H-M   'P 1'
#
loop_
_entity.id
_entity.type
_entity.pdbx_description
1 polymer ?
#
loop_
_entity_poly.entity_id
_entity_poly.type
_entity_poly.pdbx_seq_one_letter_code
_entity_poly.pdbx_strand_id
1 'polypeptide(L)' 'TFEVSSAGAERPLKRPSDFQRFLGHPVLVKTYKPKDGRKEFAGTLAGYDNGAVLLDMGGAEPLRFEKPELALVRLRVEF' A
#
# COMPACT_ATOMS: atom_id res chain seq x y z
N THR A 1 3.74 1.63 -24.87
CA THR A 1 2.73 0.70 -24.32
C THR A 1 2.63 0.92 -22.83
N PHE A 2 1.85 1.91 -22.40
CA PHE A 2 1.60 2.16 -20.98
C PHE A 2 0.46 1.24 -20.57
N GLU A 3 0.76 0.26 -19.74
CA GLU A 3 -0.18 -0.79 -19.33
C GLU A 3 -1.34 -0.18 -18.54
N VAL A 4 -2.50 -0.20 -19.19
CA VAL A 4 -3.80 -0.10 -18.54
C VAL A 4 -4.07 -1.42 -17.84
N SER A 5 -3.77 -1.48 -16.54
CA SER A 5 -4.44 -2.46 -15.68
C SER A 5 -5.83 -1.91 -15.36
N SER A 6 -6.77 -2.29 -16.23
CA SER A 6 -8.19 -2.01 -16.17
C SER A 6 -8.88 -2.77 -15.03
N ALA A 7 -10.10 -2.32 -14.73
CA ALA A 7 -11.14 -2.97 -13.94
C ALA A 7 -10.94 -2.98 -12.41
N GLY A 8 -11.95 -2.43 -11.71
CA GLY A 8 -11.93 -2.27 -10.26
C GLY A 8 -11.97 -3.56 -9.45
N ALA A 9 -11.95 -3.36 -8.13
CA ALA A 9 -12.29 -4.34 -7.08
C ALA A 9 -11.16 -5.15 -6.43
N GLU A 10 -9.91 -4.66 -6.40
CA GLU A 10 -9.02 -5.08 -5.32
C GLU A 10 -9.47 -4.44 -4.01
N ARG A 11 -10.14 -5.25 -3.19
CA ARG A 11 -10.77 -4.85 -1.94
C ARG A 11 -9.78 -4.05 -1.08
N PRO A 12 -10.13 -2.81 -0.67
CA PRO A 12 -9.24 -2.04 0.18
C PRO A 12 -9.07 -2.74 1.53
N LEU A 13 -7.83 -2.84 1.99
CA LEU A 13 -7.49 -3.30 3.33
C LEU A 13 -7.95 -2.21 4.30
N LYS A 14 -8.97 -2.54 5.12
CA LYS A 14 -9.52 -1.63 6.12
C LYS A 14 -9.28 -2.11 7.54
N ARG A 15 -9.25 -3.43 7.77
CA ARG A 15 -9.11 -3.98 9.12
C ARG A 15 -7.64 -4.32 9.40
N PRO A 16 -7.15 -4.08 10.62
CA PRO A 16 -5.82 -4.52 11.07
C PRO A 16 -5.55 -6.00 10.77
N SER A 17 -6.54 -6.87 10.98
CA SER A 17 -6.42 -8.31 10.73
C SER A 17 -6.17 -8.65 9.26
N ASP A 18 -6.70 -7.86 8.32
CA ASP A 18 -6.39 -8.04 6.90
C ASP A 18 -4.91 -7.71 6.65
N PHE A 19 -4.40 -6.59 7.17
CA PHE A 19 -2.98 -6.24 7.03
C PHE A 19 -2.07 -7.34 7.59
N GLN A 20 -2.36 -7.88 8.78
CA GLN A 20 -1.58 -8.98 9.35
C GLN A 20 -1.61 -10.24 8.47
N ARG A 21 -2.75 -10.55 7.87
CA ARG A 21 -2.91 -11.71 6.97
C ARG A 21 -2.11 -11.57 5.68
N PHE A 22 -1.97 -10.34 5.18
CA PHE A 22 -1.28 -10.04 3.92
C PHE A 22 0.11 -9.43 4.13
N LEU A 23 0.71 -9.59 5.31
CA LEU A 23 2.12 -9.25 5.51
C LEU A 23 2.99 -9.99 4.47
N GLY A 24 3.96 -9.28 3.91
CA GLY A 24 4.82 -9.79 2.84
C GLY A 24 4.19 -9.86 1.44
N HIS A 25 2.94 -9.41 1.28
CA HIS A 25 2.29 -9.39 -0.04
C HIS A 25 2.43 -8.02 -0.72
N PRO A 26 2.45 -7.98 -2.07
CA PRO A 26 2.42 -6.74 -2.81
C PRO A 26 1.11 -5.98 -2.56
N VAL A 27 1.24 -4.70 -2.22
CA VAL A 27 0.16 -3.76 -1.95
C VAL A 27 0.41 -2.43 -2.66
N LEU A 28 -0.67 -1.71 -2.94
CA LEU A 28 -0.63 -0.32 -3.35
C LEU A 28 -1.16 0.56 -2.22
N VAL A 29 -0.32 1.47 -1.76
CA VAL A 29 -0.64 2.52 -0.80
C VAL A 29 -0.93 3.82 -1.55
N LYS A 30 -2.07 4.42 -1.27
CA LYS A 30 -2.48 5.73 -1.78
C LYS A 30 -2.60 6.71 -0.63
N THR A 31 -2.02 7.88 -0.79
CA THR A 31 -2.03 8.94 0.23
C THR A 31 -2.96 10.08 -0.16
N TYR A 32 -3.48 10.80 0.83
CA TYR A 32 -4.29 12.01 0.62
C TYR A 32 -3.44 13.17 0.13
N LYS A 33 -2.23 13.30 0.67
CA LYS A 33 -1.25 14.31 0.28
C LYS A 33 -0.17 13.67 -0.60
N PRO A 34 0.28 14.36 -1.66
CA PRO A 34 1.44 13.90 -2.41
C PRO A 34 2.67 13.92 -1.49
N LYS A 35 3.38 12.79 -1.46
CA LYS A 35 4.68 12.64 -0.80
C LYS A 35 5.70 12.45 -1.94
N ASP A 36 6.71 13.30 -1.99
CA ASP A 36 7.69 13.32 -3.09
C ASP A 36 7.06 13.47 -4.50
N GLY A 37 5.99 14.25 -4.61
CA GLY A 37 5.27 14.48 -5.87
C GLY A 37 4.41 13.29 -6.36
N ARG A 38 4.35 12.20 -5.58
CA ARG A 38 3.55 11.01 -5.87
C ARG A 38 2.52 10.78 -4.77
N LYS A 39 1.36 10.24 -5.14
CA LYS A 39 0.27 9.92 -4.21
C LYS A 39 -0.04 8.43 -4.16
N GLU A 40 0.70 7.64 -4.93
CA GLU A 40 0.51 6.21 -5.12
C GLU A 40 1.89 5.55 -5.03
N PHE A 41 2.00 4.58 -4.13
CA PHE A 41 3.22 3.88 -3.77
C PHE A 41 2.93 2.39 -3.87
N ALA A 42 3.59 1.72 -4.81
CA ALA A 42 3.50 0.27 -4.98
C ALA A 42 4.71 -0.38 -4.32
N GLY A 43 4.47 -1.37 -3.47
CA GLY A 43 5.52 -2.09 -2.76
C GLY A 43 4.96 -3.29 -2.02
N THR A 44 5.77 -3.89 -1.18
CA THR A 44 5.42 -5.04 -0.34
C THR A 44 4.99 -4.55 1.04
N LEU A 45 3.92 -5.12 1.59
CA LEU A 45 3.48 -4.80 2.95
C LEU A 45 4.48 -5.36 3.96
N ALA A 46 5.36 -4.51 4.49
CA ALA A 46 6.37 -4.90 5.47
C ALA A 46 5.78 -5.01 6.88
N GLY A 47 4.74 -4.24 7.19
CA GLY A 47 4.19 -4.17 8.53
C GLY A 47 2.95 -3.28 8.64
N TYR A 48 2.20 -3.47 9.72
CA TYR A 48 1.10 -2.60 10.12
C TYR A 48 1.11 -2.41 11.63
N ASP A 49 1.12 -1.15 12.06
CA ASP A 49 1.25 -0.74 13.45
C ASP A 49 0.22 0.32 13.80
N ASN A 50 -0.85 -0.08 14.49
CA ASN A 50 -1.90 0.80 15.03
C ASN A 50 -2.47 1.87 14.06
N GLY A 51 -2.49 1.58 12.75
CA GLY A 51 -2.91 2.51 11.72
C GLY A 51 -1.80 2.96 10.77
N ALA A 52 -0.54 2.82 11.16
CA ALA A 52 0.60 3.07 10.30
C ALA A 52 0.92 1.84 9.45
N VAL A 53 1.15 2.04 8.16
CA VAL A 53 1.52 1.00 7.20
C VAL A 53 2.99 1.16 6.86
N LEU A 54 3.76 0.08 6.96
CA LEU A 54 5.13 0.00 6.49
C LEU A 54 5.12 -0.63 5.10
N LEU A 55 5.60 0.12 4.11
CA LEU A 55 5.69 -0.29 2.73
C LEU A 55 7.15 -0.44 2.31
N ASP A 56 7.55 -1.65 1.97
CA ASP A 56 8.85 -1.91 1.37
C ASP A 56 8.77 -1.75 -0.14
N MET A 57 9.52 -0.81 -0.72
CA MET A 57 9.55 -0.61 -2.19
C MET A 57 10.84 -1.18 -2.81
N GLY A 58 11.49 -2.15 -2.16
CA GLY A 58 12.78 -2.70 -2.59
C GLY A 58 13.97 -1.76 -2.32
N GLY A 59 13.80 -0.80 -1.39
CA GLY A 59 14.87 0.08 -0.91
C GLY A 59 15.59 -0.49 0.30
N ALA A 60 16.42 0.34 0.96
CA ALA A 60 17.11 -0.06 2.20
C ALA A 60 16.20 -0.02 3.44
N GLU A 61 15.18 0.86 3.46
CA GLU A 61 14.29 1.06 4.62
C GLU A 61 12.82 1.11 4.16
N PRO A 62 11.88 0.48 4.89
CA PRO A 62 10.47 0.53 4.57
C PRO A 62 9.88 1.91 4.88
N LEU A 63 9.07 2.43 3.97
CA LEU A 63 8.39 3.70 4.13
C LEU A 63 7.20 3.56 5.08
N ARG A 64 7.22 4.34 6.15
CA ARG A 64 6.10 4.46 7.10
C ARG A 64 5.09 5.49 6.59
N PHE A 65 3.84 5.06 6.50
CA PHE A 65 2.69 5.89 6.19
C PHE A 65 1.74 5.88 7.38
N GLU A 66 1.50 7.04 7.98
CA GLU A 66 0.59 7.18 9.11
C GLU A 66 -0.88 7.11 8.66
N LYS A 67 -1.77 6.67 9.56
CA LYS A 67 -3.22 6.61 9.31
C LYS A 67 -3.83 7.91 8.72
N PRO A 68 -3.48 9.13 9.18
CA PRO A 68 -4.03 10.37 8.63
C PRO A 68 -3.55 10.72 7.21
N GLU A 69 -2.38 10.24 6.78
CA GLU A 69 -1.88 10.48 5.41
C GLU A 69 -2.34 9.39 4.43
N LEU A 70 -2.70 8.22 4.95
CA LEU A 70 -3.24 7.08 4.21
C LEU A 70 -4.67 7.31 3.73
N ALA A 71 -4.86 7.35 2.42
CA ALA A 71 -6.18 7.41 1.79
C ALA A 71 -6.76 6.03 1.51
N LEU A 72 -5.94 5.12 0.98
CA LEU A 72 -6.38 3.79 0.59
C LEU A 72 -5.18 2.84 0.56
N VAL A 73 -5.36 1.63 1.08
CA VAL A 73 -4.44 0.51 0.83
C VAL A 73 -5.21 -0.58 0.16
N ARG A 74 -4.66 -1.15 -0.90
CA ARG A 74 -5.21 -2.33 -1.57
C ARG A 74 -4.10 -3.34 -1.81
N LEU A 75 -4.46 -4.62 -1.84
CA LEU A 75 -3.57 -5.64 -2.37
C LEU A 75 -3.34 -5.39 -3.86
N ARG A 76 -2.17 -5.79 -4.34
CA ARG A 76 -1.82 -5.84 -5.74
C ARG A 76 -1.46 -7.29 -6.04
N VAL A 77 -2.29 -7.99 -6.81
CA VAL A 77 -1.97 -9.35 -7.27
C VAL A 77 -1.33 -9.24 -8.66
N GLU A 78 -0.02 -9.48 -8.74
CA GLU A 78 0.65 -9.71 -10.02
C GLU A 78 0.50 -11.20 -10.36
N PHE A 79 -0.10 -11.49 -11.51
CA PHE A 79 -0.28 -12.86 -12.05
C PHE A 79 0.88 -13.23 -12.96
#